data_AF-A0A1X7PUC6-F1
#
_entry.id   AF-A0A1X7PUC6-F1
#
_cell.length_a   1.000
_cell.length_b   1.000
_cell.length_c   1.000
_cell.angle_alpha   90.00
_cell.angle_beta   90.00
_cell.angle_gamma   90.00
#
_symmetry.space_group_name_H-M   'P 1'
#
loop_
_entity.id
_entity.type
_entity.pdbx_description
1 polymer ?
#
loop_
_entity_poly.entity_id
_entity_poly.type
_entity_poly.pdbx_seq_one_letter_code
_entity_poly.pdbx_strand_id
1 'polypeptide(L)'
;MASRPIVYHIPVCPFSQRLEILLALRGIPDAVEFRVVDITRPRDPDLLALTRGTTALPVIVDPGGGVLKESLVILRYLDESLPGGPLRRTDPAEHAVESMLVAKEGPFTMAGYLFVMNQDREAREAHREKLLRLYREIDEFLCDHSPDGPFLFERFRLAEAVFTPIFQRFWFLDYYEGFALPDDDAFTRVRRWRDACMAEPAADQVCEEEIVKLYYDYALGAGNGALVAGRKRSSFVFDPHWSKRPWPPRDKYDTSPTDEALGLAS
;
A
#
# COMPACT_ATOMS: atom_id res chain seq x y z
N MET A 1 7.52 -31.17 9.80
CA MET A 1 6.69 -29.96 9.61
C MET A 1 6.71 -29.65 8.12
N ALA A 2 5.56 -29.46 7.48
CA ALA A 2 5.56 -28.95 6.12
C ALA A 2 6.21 -27.55 6.14
N SER A 3 7.09 -27.25 5.19
CA SER A 3 7.69 -25.91 5.08
C SER A 3 6.55 -24.89 4.88
N ARG A 4 6.59 -23.76 5.58
CA ARG A 4 5.67 -22.65 5.31
C ARG A 4 6.10 -21.92 4.03
N PRO A 5 5.17 -21.29 3.29
CA PRO A 5 5.54 -20.36 2.22
C PRO A 5 6.38 -19.20 2.78
N ILE A 6 7.32 -18.70 1.98
CA ILE A 6 8.19 -17.57 2.33
C ILE A 6 7.83 -16.38 1.44
N VAL A 7 7.42 -15.25 2.04
CA VAL A 7 7.19 -13.99 1.33
C VAL A 7 8.38 -13.06 1.52
N TYR A 8 9.04 -12.70 0.44
CA TYR A 8 10.00 -11.60 0.41
C TYR A 8 9.25 -10.29 0.23
N HIS A 9 9.49 -9.31 1.10
CA HIS A 9 8.79 -8.03 1.07
C HIS A 9 9.66 -6.85 1.52
N ILE A 10 9.21 -5.65 1.18
CA ILE A 10 9.74 -4.41 1.75
C ILE A 10 8.81 -4.05 2.91
N PRO A 11 9.34 -3.61 4.08
CA PRO A 11 8.52 -3.10 5.17
C PRO A 11 7.61 -1.99 4.65
N VAL A 12 6.43 -1.86 5.23
CA VAL A 12 5.40 -0.88 4.85
C VAL A 12 4.95 -0.90 3.37
N CYS A 13 5.29 -1.91 2.58
CA CYS A 13 4.81 -2.05 1.22
C CYS A 13 3.29 -2.35 1.19
N PRO A 14 2.46 -1.54 0.50
CA PRO A 14 1.01 -1.77 0.47
C PRO A 14 0.63 -3.11 -0.16
N PHE A 15 1.42 -3.56 -1.14
CA PHE A 15 1.18 -4.80 -1.86
C PHE A 15 1.43 -6.03 -0.99
N SER A 16 2.36 -5.94 -0.04
CA SER A 16 2.65 -6.99 0.94
C SER A 16 1.61 -6.99 2.06
N GLN A 17 1.15 -5.80 2.47
CA GLN A 17 0.13 -5.70 3.52
C GLN A 17 -1.22 -6.32 3.11
N ARG A 18 -1.53 -6.42 1.82
CA ARG A 18 -2.69 -7.23 1.35
C ARG A 18 -2.65 -8.65 1.91
N LEU A 19 -1.46 -9.25 1.91
CA LEU A 19 -1.25 -10.61 2.40
C LEU A 19 -1.34 -10.65 3.93
N GLU A 20 -0.76 -9.65 4.61
CA GLU A 20 -0.82 -9.53 6.07
C GLU A 20 -2.28 -9.38 6.56
N ILE A 21 -3.10 -8.59 5.85
CA ILE A 21 -4.54 -8.43 6.13
C ILE A 21 -5.27 -9.76 5.97
N LEU A 22 -5.05 -10.52 4.89
CA LEU A 22 -5.65 -11.85 4.71
C LEU A 22 -5.32 -12.77 5.90
N LEU A 23 -4.05 -12.80 6.32
CA LEU A 23 -3.59 -13.65 7.41
C LEU A 23 -4.19 -13.22 8.75
N ALA A 24 -4.31 -11.91 8.99
CA ALA A 24 -4.94 -11.33 10.17
C ALA A 24 -6.44 -11.66 10.23
N LEU A 25 -7.18 -11.47 9.13
CA LEU A 25 -8.61 -11.82 9.02
C LEU A 25 -8.90 -13.30 9.34
N ARG A 26 -7.92 -14.17 9.10
CA ARG A 26 -8.01 -15.61 9.36
C ARG A 26 -7.41 -16.04 10.69
N GLY A 27 -6.81 -15.12 11.46
CA GLY A 27 -6.16 -15.42 12.73
C GLY A 27 -4.95 -16.35 12.59
N ILE A 28 -4.24 -16.30 11.46
CA ILE A 28 -3.09 -17.17 11.15
C ILE A 28 -1.86 -16.37 10.65
N PRO A 29 -1.40 -15.34 11.40
CA PRO A 29 -0.27 -14.50 10.98
C PRO A 29 1.01 -15.32 10.70
N ASP A 30 1.20 -16.42 11.43
CA ASP A 30 2.37 -17.29 11.29
C ASP A 30 2.25 -18.36 10.19
N ALA A 31 1.19 -18.36 9.39
CA ALA A 31 1.06 -19.34 8.29
C ALA A 31 2.07 -19.10 7.15
N VAL A 32 2.63 -17.89 7.07
CA VAL A 32 3.63 -17.48 6.08
C VAL A 32 4.83 -16.88 6.81
N GLU A 33 6.04 -17.15 6.33
CA GLU A 33 7.26 -16.52 6.81
C GLU A 33 7.56 -15.26 5.99
N PHE A 34 7.56 -14.09 6.61
CA PHE A 34 7.94 -12.84 5.96
C PHE A 34 9.45 -12.58 6.10
N ARG A 35 10.13 -12.40 4.97
CA ARG A 35 11.55 -12.03 4.88
C ARG A 35 11.70 -10.62 4.34
N VAL A 36 12.23 -9.75 5.19
CA VAL A 36 12.47 -8.35 4.88
C VAL A 36 13.58 -8.22 3.82
N VAL A 37 13.33 -7.37 2.83
CA VAL A 37 14.28 -6.96 1.81
C VAL A 37 14.59 -5.48 1.99
N ASP A 38 15.86 -5.16 2.20
CA ASP A 38 16.36 -3.78 2.27
C ASP A 38 16.39 -3.17 0.86
N ILE A 39 15.47 -2.23 0.61
CA ILE A 39 15.38 -1.52 -0.68
C ILE A 39 16.43 -0.42 -0.85
N THR A 40 17.17 -0.08 0.22
CA THR A 40 18.23 0.94 0.18
C THR A 40 19.56 0.39 -0.34
N ARG A 41 19.62 -0.90 -0.66
CA ARG A 41 20.80 -1.60 -1.17
C ARG A 41 20.51 -2.27 -2.51
N PRO A 42 21.55 -2.58 -3.30
CA PRO A 42 21.40 -3.46 -4.46
C PRO A 42 20.68 -4.75 -4.06
N ARG A 43 19.80 -5.23 -4.93
CA ARG A 43 19.01 -6.43 -4.67
C ARG A 43 19.95 -7.63 -4.47
N ASP A 44 19.65 -8.44 -3.47
CA ASP A 44 20.32 -9.70 -3.21
C ASP A 44 20.40 -10.57 -4.49
N PRO A 45 21.60 -11.03 -4.89
CA PRO A 45 21.78 -11.82 -6.12
C PRO A 45 20.99 -13.13 -6.15
N ASP A 46 20.83 -13.80 -5.00
CA ASP A 46 20.07 -15.05 -4.90
C ASP A 46 18.58 -14.77 -5.09
N LEU A 47 18.09 -13.67 -4.50
CA LEU A 47 16.72 -13.21 -4.73
C LEU A 47 16.50 -12.80 -6.20
N LEU A 48 17.47 -12.15 -6.86
CA LEU A 48 17.38 -11.85 -8.30
C LEU A 48 17.34 -13.12 -9.15
N ALA A 49 18.16 -14.12 -8.83
CA ALA A 49 18.14 -15.40 -9.53
C ALA A 49 16.79 -16.09 -9.37
N LEU A 50 16.27 -16.13 -8.15
CA LEU A 50 14.95 -16.68 -7.80
C LEU A 50 13.83 -15.98 -8.57
N THR A 51 13.90 -14.65 -8.70
CA THR A 51 12.89 -13.85 -9.43
C THR A 51 13.20 -13.71 -10.92
N ARG A 52 14.19 -14.42 -11.48
CA ARG A 52 14.58 -14.30 -12.89
C ARG A 52 14.84 -12.84 -13.32
N GLY A 53 15.48 -12.07 -12.44
CA GLY A 53 15.89 -10.68 -12.69
C GLY A 53 14.87 -9.60 -12.31
N THR A 54 13.67 -9.95 -11.85
CA THR A 54 12.68 -8.95 -11.42
C THR A 54 12.98 -8.41 -10.02
N THR A 55 12.91 -7.10 -9.82
CA THR A 55 13.11 -6.45 -8.50
C THR A 55 11.81 -6.14 -7.76
N ALA A 56 10.66 -6.27 -8.42
CA ALA A 56 9.34 -6.05 -7.82
C ALA A 56 9.06 -7.03 -6.66
N LEU A 57 8.37 -6.53 -5.64
CA LEU A 57 7.95 -7.26 -4.43
C LEU A 57 6.48 -6.93 -4.14
N PRO A 58 5.73 -7.78 -3.41
CA PRO A 58 6.16 -9.06 -2.81
C PRO A 58 6.41 -10.18 -3.82
N VAL A 59 7.20 -11.16 -3.39
CA VAL A 59 7.40 -12.45 -4.07
C VAL A 59 7.20 -13.55 -3.04
N ILE A 60 6.51 -14.63 -3.40
CA ILE A 60 6.34 -15.80 -2.54
C ILE A 60 7.07 -17.01 -3.12
N VAL A 61 7.71 -17.78 -2.25
CA VAL A 61 8.21 -19.13 -2.52
C VAL A 61 7.31 -20.11 -1.80
N ASP A 62 6.64 -20.97 -2.55
CA ASP A 62 5.79 -22.01 -1.98
C ASP A 62 6.63 -23.15 -1.37
N PRO A 63 6.02 -24.06 -0.59
CA PRO A 63 6.75 -25.19 0.02
C PRO A 63 7.38 -26.17 -0.98
N GLY A 64 6.93 -26.17 -2.24
CA GLY A 64 7.49 -26.95 -3.34
C GLY A 64 8.60 -26.22 -4.13
N GLY A 65 8.96 -25.00 -3.74
CA GLY A 65 9.97 -24.18 -4.41
C GLY A 65 9.43 -23.38 -5.61
N GLY A 66 8.12 -23.40 -5.85
CA GLY A 66 7.48 -22.56 -6.86
C GLY A 66 7.54 -21.08 -6.47
N VAL A 67 7.80 -20.21 -7.45
CA VAL A 67 7.90 -18.76 -7.25
C VAL A 67 6.71 -18.06 -7.88
N LEU A 68 5.94 -17.33 -7.08
CA LEU A 68 4.83 -16.50 -7.57
C LEU A 68 5.13 -15.02 -7.30
N LYS A 69 4.69 -14.17 -8.22
CA LYS A 69 4.82 -12.70 -8.19
C LYS A 69 3.45 -12.08 -8.37
N GLU A 70 3.38 -10.75 -8.26
CA GLU A 70 2.16 -9.94 -8.29
C GLU A 70 1.28 -10.14 -7.05
N SER A 71 1.05 -9.07 -6.30
CA SER A 71 0.36 -9.17 -5.00
C SER A 71 -1.04 -9.76 -5.10
N LEU A 72 -1.81 -9.44 -6.14
CA LEU A 72 -3.15 -10.00 -6.34
C LEU A 72 -3.13 -11.49 -6.67
N VAL A 73 -2.10 -11.96 -7.39
CA VAL A 73 -1.91 -13.38 -7.70
C VAL A 73 -1.51 -14.14 -6.43
N ILE A 74 -0.59 -13.57 -5.64
CA ILE A 74 -0.16 -14.14 -4.37
C ILE A 74 -1.33 -14.15 -3.37
N LEU A 75 -2.11 -13.07 -3.30
CA LEU A 75 -3.29 -12.97 -2.44
C LEU A 75 -4.31 -14.06 -2.78
N ARG A 76 -4.62 -14.27 -4.06
CA ARG A 76 -5.50 -15.37 -4.50
C ARG A 76 -4.92 -16.74 -4.14
N TYR A 77 -3.64 -16.96 -4.40
CA TYR A 77 -2.97 -18.22 -4.07
C TYR A 77 -3.09 -18.54 -2.57
N LEU A 78 -2.85 -17.56 -1.69
CA LEU A 78 -3.00 -17.74 -0.25
C LEU A 78 -4.48 -17.90 0.16
N ASP A 79 -5.40 -17.19 -0.48
CA ASP A 79 -6.85 -17.32 -0.24
C ASP A 79 -7.33 -18.75 -0.53
N GLU A 80 -6.81 -19.38 -1.59
CA GLU A 80 -7.19 -20.72 -2.03
C GLU A 80 -6.42 -21.85 -1.33
N SER A 81 -5.19 -21.60 -0.89
CA SER A 81 -4.29 -22.64 -0.34
C SER A 81 -4.26 -22.73 1.18
N LEU A 82 -4.52 -21.62 1.89
CA LEU A 82 -4.54 -21.60 3.35
C LEU A 82 -5.92 -21.95 3.91
N PRO A 83 -6.00 -22.54 5.12
CA PRO A 83 -7.28 -22.73 5.80
C PRO A 83 -7.96 -21.39 6.11
N GLY A 84 -9.29 -21.40 6.15
CA GLY A 84 -10.13 -20.22 6.41
C GLY A 84 -11.31 -20.11 5.45
N GLY A 85 -12.22 -19.17 5.73
CA GLY A 85 -13.25 -18.80 4.78
C GLY A 85 -12.66 -18.00 3.60
N PRO A 86 -13.29 -18.04 2.41
CA PRO A 86 -12.80 -17.31 1.25
C PRO A 86 -12.88 -15.80 1.52
N LEU A 87 -11.81 -15.09 1.21
CA LEU A 87 -11.74 -13.63 1.22
C LEU A 87 -12.68 -13.09 0.13
N ARG A 88 -12.57 -13.64 -1.08
CA ARG A 88 -13.48 -13.34 -2.19
C ARG A 88 -14.92 -13.78 -1.90
N ARG A 89 -15.89 -13.15 -2.56
CA ARG A 89 -17.28 -13.63 -2.56
C ARG A 89 -17.35 -15.00 -3.26
N THR A 90 -18.28 -15.82 -2.78
CA THR A 90 -18.54 -17.16 -3.34
C THR A 90 -19.56 -17.11 -4.46
N ASP A 91 -20.47 -16.14 -4.45
CA ASP A 91 -21.36 -15.88 -5.58
C ASP A 91 -20.55 -15.34 -6.77
N PRO A 92 -20.68 -15.93 -7.98
CA PRO A 92 -19.92 -15.50 -9.14
C PRO A 92 -20.17 -14.05 -9.58
N ALA A 93 -21.41 -13.56 -9.46
CA ALA A 93 -21.75 -12.20 -9.89
C ALA A 93 -21.18 -11.18 -8.91
N GLU A 94 -21.30 -11.42 -7.61
CA GLU A 94 -20.70 -10.55 -6.60
C GLU A 94 -19.17 -10.54 -6.69
N HIS A 95 -18.54 -11.69 -6.95
CA HIS A 95 -17.09 -11.75 -7.16
C HIS A 95 -16.65 -11.01 -8.43
N ALA A 96 -17.47 -11.02 -9.48
CA ALA A 96 -17.23 -10.20 -10.66
C ALA A 96 -17.27 -8.70 -10.32
N VAL A 97 -18.21 -8.26 -9.48
CA VAL A 97 -18.28 -6.88 -8.97
C VAL A 97 -17.06 -6.53 -8.13
N GLU A 98 -16.61 -7.39 -7.23
CA GLU A 98 -15.32 -7.20 -6.50
C GLU A 98 -14.16 -7.03 -7.49
N SER A 99 -14.10 -7.87 -8.52
CA SER A 99 -13.03 -7.85 -9.51
C SER A 99 -13.03 -6.58 -10.35
N MET A 100 -14.21 -6.04 -10.70
CA MET A 100 -14.35 -4.76 -11.38
C MET A 100 -13.83 -3.60 -10.51
N LEU A 101 -14.12 -3.60 -9.21
CA LEU A 101 -13.57 -2.60 -8.30
C LEU A 101 -12.05 -2.74 -8.15
N VAL A 102 -11.55 -3.96 -7.94
CA VAL A 102 -10.12 -4.26 -7.86
C VAL A 102 -9.36 -3.80 -9.11
N ALA A 103 -9.96 -3.90 -10.30
CA ALA A 103 -9.35 -3.42 -11.54
C ALA A 103 -9.10 -1.90 -11.55
N LYS A 104 -9.82 -1.12 -10.74
CA LYS A 104 -9.61 0.34 -10.58
C LYS A 104 -8.41 0.68 -9.68
N GLU A 105 -7.90 -0.27 -8.92
CA GLU A 105 -6.82 -0.04 -7.95
C GLU A 105 -5.52 0.44 -8.60
N GLY A 106 -5.09 -0.18 -9.71
CA GLY A 106 -3.83 0.16 -10.36
C GLY A 106 -3.72 1.64 -10.75
N PRO A 107 -4.66 2.18 -11.55
CA PRO A 107 -4.71 3.60 -11.88
C PRO A 107 -4.81 4.52 -10.66
N PHE A 108 -5.59 4.13 -9.64
CA PHE A 108 -5.78 4.89 -8.39
C PHE A 108 -4.48 5.00 -7.59
N THR A 109 -3.83 3.87 -7.33
CA THR A 109 -2.53 3.79 -6.68
C THR A 109 -1.48 4.61 -7.41
N MET A 110 -1.39 4.45 -8.74
CA MET A 110 -0.44 5.20 -9.56
C MET A 110 -0.69 6.72 -9.49
N ALA A 111 -1.95 7.16 -9.50
CA ALA A 111 -2.26 8.58 -9.39
C ALA A 111 -1.78 9.18 -8.07
N GLY A 112 -1.99 8.50 -6.94
CA GLY A 112 -1.52 8.97 -5.64
C GLY A 112 0.01 8.97 -5.51
N TYR A 113 0.70 7.93 -6.00
CA TYR A 113 2.16 7.90 -6.00
C TYR A 113 2.78 8.99 -6.88
N LEU A 114 2.24 9.21 -8.09
CA LEU A 114 2.69 10.32 -8.93
C LEU A 114 2.42 11.67 -8.30
N PHE A 115 1.32 11.82 -7.57
CA PHE A 115 1.01 13.06 -6.87
C PHE A 115 2.02 13.34 -5.75
N VAL A 116 2.30 12.39 -4.86
CA VAL A 116 3.30 12.62 -3.81
C VAL A 116 4.71 12.81 -4.38
N MET A 117 5.05 12.16 -5.48
CA MET A 117 6.37 12.31 -6.12
C MET A 117 6.54 13.58 -6.95
N ASN A 118 5.47 14.31 -7.22
CA ASN A 118 5.53 15.56 -7.97
C ASN A 118 6.41 16.60 -7.23
N GLN A 119 7.34 17.22 -7.94
CA GLN A 119 8.19 18.33 -7.44
C GLN A 119 7.90 19.66 -8.16
N ASP A 120 6.93 19.67 -9.09
CA ASP A 120 6.50 20.87 -9.81
C ASP A 120 5.24 21.45 -9.16
N ARG A 121 5.38 22.61 -8.49
CA ARG A 121 4.28 23.27 -7.78
C ARG A 121 3.11 23.62 -8.72
N GLU A 122 3.38 23.93 -9.99
CA GLU A 122 2.33 24.28 -10.97
C GLU A 122 1.52 23.04 -11.38
N ALA A 123 2.14 21.87 -11.42
CA ALA A 123 1.47 20.60 -11.74
C ALA A 123 0.61 20.04 -10.60
N ARG A 124 0.75 20.57 -9.37
CA ARG A 124 0.09 20.06 -8.16
C ARG A 124 -1.43 19.89 -8.32
N GLU A 125 -2.11 20.91 -8.84
CA GLU A 125 -3.58 20.86 -8.96
C GLU A 125 -4.04 19.84 -10.00
N ALA A 126 -3.27 19.64 -11.08
CA ALA A 126 -3.58 18.62 -12.07
C ALA A 126 -3.52 17.20 -11.48
N HIS A 127 -2.54 16.93 -10.61
CA HIS A 127 -2.46 15.67 -9.87
C HIS A 127 -3.61 15.50 -8.88
N ARG A 128 -3.94 16.56 -8.12
CA ARG A 128 -5.09 16.58 -7.21
C ARG A 128 -6.38 16.25 -7.94
N GLU A 129 -6.68 16.95 -9.04
CA GLU A 129 -7.87 16.72 -9.85
C GLU A 129 -7.93 15.32 -10.46
N LYS A 130 -6.78 14.77 -10.89
CA LYS A 130 -6.71 13.39 -11.37
C LYS A 130 -7.11 12.39 -10.30
N LEU A 131 -6.61 12.55 -9.07
CA LEU A 131 -6.95 11.66 -7.98
C LEU A 131 -8.43 11.82 -7.56
N LEU A 132 -8.95 13.05 -7.52
CA LEU A 132 -10.37 13.31 -7.23
C LEU A 132 -11.30 12.68 -8.26
N ARG A 133 -10.95 12.69 -9.56
CA ARG A 133 -11.72 11.98 -10.59
C ARG A 133 -11.83 10.49 -10.29
N LEU A 134 -10.71 9.85 -9.94
CA LEU A 134 -10.70 8.41 -9.63
C LEU A 134 -11.51 8.09 -8.36
N TYR A 135 -11.48 8.97 -7.37
CA TYR A 135 -12.36 8.84 -6.20
C TYR A 135 -13.85 8.92 -6.58
N ARG A 136 -14.25 9.86 -7.45
CA ARG A 136 -15.64 9.94 -7.95
C ARG A 136 -16.05 8.70 -8.73
N GLU A 137 -15.17 8.16 -9.58
CA GLU A 137 -15.44 6.92 -10.31
C GLU A 137 -15.60 5.69 -9.39
N ILE A 138 -14.94 5.70 -8.23
CA ILE A 138 -15.13 4.67 -7.20
C ILE A 138 -16.43 4.92 -6.43
N ASP A 139 -16.76 6.18 -6.12
CA ASP A 139 -18.01 6.57 -5.48
C ASP A 139 -19.23 6.13 -6.29
N GLU A 140 -19.26 6.49 -7.58
CA GLU A 140 -20.29 6.10 -8.54
C GLU A 140 -20.45 4.57 -8.59
N PHE A 141 -19.32 3.85 -8.68
CA PHE A 141 -19.33 2.39 -8.68
C PHE A 141 -19.93 1.81 -7.39
N LEU A 142 -19.57 2.35 -6.23
CA LEU A 142 -20.10 1.91 -4.95
C LEU A 142 -21.59 2.25 -4.80
N CYS A 143 -22.04 3.39 -5.32
CA CYS A 143 -23.45 3.77 -5.35
C CYS A 143 -24.30 2.80 -6.19
N ASP A 144 -23.80 2.40 -7.36
CA ASP A 144 -24.50 1.48 -8.27
C ASP A 144 -24.62 0.05 -7.70
N HIS A 145 -23.64 -0.39 -6.93
CA HIS A 145 -23.55 -1.79 -6.47
C HIS A 145 -23.93 -1.99 -5.00
N SER A 146 -23.76 -0.98 -4.14
CA SER A 146 -23.99 -1.09 -2.69
C SER A 146 -24.17 0.29 -2.07
N PRO A 147 -25.28 0.99 -2.34
CA PRO A 147 -25.45 2.39 -1.95
C PRO A 147 -25.49 2.60 -0.43
N ASP A 148 -25.89 1.59 0.34
CA ASP A 148 -26.12 1.69 1.79
C ASP A 148 -25.07 0.97 2.65
N GLY A 149 -24.25 0.11 2.06
CA GLY A 149 -23.28 -0.71 2.79
C GLY A 149 -22.07 0.09 3.31
N PRO A 150 -21.44 -0.33 4.43
CA PRO A 150 -20.16 0.23 4.88
C PRO A 150 -19.00 -0.18 3.96
N PHE A 151 -19.07 -1.39 3.40
CA PHE A 151 -18.09 -1.98 2.48
C PHE A 151 -18.66 -2.07 1.06
N LEU A 152 -17.94 -2.63 0.08
CA LEU A 152 -18.52 -2.93 -1.23
C LEU A 152 -19.77 -3.82 -1.07
N PHE A 153 -19.81 -4.66 -0.04
CA PHE A 153 -21.04 -5.35 0.42
C PHE A 153 -21.17 -5.19 1.94
N GLU A 154 -21.53 -6.25 2.67
CA GLU A 154 -21.80 -6.17 4.12
C GLU A 154 -20.54 -6.30 4.99
N ARG A 155 -19.44 -6.83 4.45
CA ARG A 155 -18.24 -7.21 5.23
C ARG A 155 -16.96 -6.85 4.48
N PHE A 156 -15.91 -6.57 5.25
CA PHE A 156 -14.55 -6.41 4.74
C PHE A 156 -14.09 -7.71 4.06
N ARG A 157 -13.84 -7.64 2.76
CA ARG A 157 -13.47 -8.80 1.91
C ARG A 157 -12.38 -8.41 0.92
N LEU A 158 -12.37 -9.01 -0.27
CA LEU A 158 -11.29 -8.91 -1.24
C LEU A 158 -11.02 -7.46 -1.66
N ALA A 159 -12.06 -6.72 -2.02
CA ALA A 159 -11.91 -5.34 -2.48
C ALA A 159 -11.30 -4.46 -1.38
N GLU A 160 -11.80 -4.58 -0.15
CA GLU A 160 -11.28 -3.82 0.99
C GLU A 160 -9.84 -4.21 1.33
N ALA A 161 -9.49 -5.50 1.33
CA ALA A 161 -8.12 -5.96 1.56
C ALA A 161 -7.14 -5.42 0.51
N VAL A 162 -7.61 -5.18 -0.71
CA VAL A 162 -6.81 -4.62 -1.81
C VAL A 162 -6.59 -3.10 -1.67
N PHE A 163 -7.64 -2.36 -1.31
CA PHE A 163 -7.62 -0.89 -1.26
C PHE A 163 -7.18 -0.30 0.08
N THR A 164 -7.42 -0.97 1.21
CA THR A 164 -7.07 -0.46 2.55
C THR A 164 -5.58 -0.10 2.65
N PRO A 165 -4.64 -0.96 2.20
CA PRO A 165 -3.23 -0.58 2.19
C PRO A 165 -2.94 0.68 1.35
N ILE A 166 -3.69 0.92 0.28
CA ILE A 166 -3.51 2.10 -0.58
C ILE A 166 -4.00 3.35 0.15
N PHE A 167 -5.15 3.30 0.81
CA PHE A 167 -5.65 4.40 1.62
C PHE A 167 -4.68 4.78 2.74
N GLN A 168 -4.11 3.80 3.43
CA GLN A 168 -3.08 4.05 4.45
C GLN A 168 -1.82 4.69 3.85
N ARG A 169 -1.43 4.35 2.62
CA ARG A 169 -0.28 5.01 1.97
C ARG A 169 -0.59 6.46 1.69
N PHE A 170 -1.83 6.78 1.33
CA PHE A 170 -2.24 8.15 1.04
C PHE A 170 -2.26 9.07 2.27
N TRP A 171 -1.97 8.59 3.49
CA TRP A 171 -1.56 9.47 4.59
C TRP A 171 -0.40 10.41 4.20
N PHE A 172 0.48 10.00 3.29
CA PHE A 172 1.50 10.91 2.75
C PHE A 172 0.91 12.08 1.95
N LEU A 173 -0.27 11.94 1.33
CA LEU A 173 -0.94 13.02 0.58
C LEU A 173 -1.60 13.98 1.56
N ASP A 174 -2.24 13.45 2.59
CA ASP A 174 -2.82 14.25 3.65
C ASP A 174 -1.73 15.12 4.32
N TYR A 175 -0.56 14.54 4.60
CA TYR A 175 0.54 15.21 5.28
C TYR A 175 1.35 16.16 4.39
N TYR A 176 1.82 15.72 3.22
CA TYR A 176 2.74 16.50 2.36
C TYR A 176 2.04 17.34 1.30
N GLU A 177 0.80 16.99 0.94
CA GLU A 177 0.01 17.70 -0.07
C GLU A 177 -1.22 18.40 0.52
N GLY A 178 -1.55 18.19 1.79
CA GLY A 178 -2.80 18.72 2.36
C GLY A 178 -4.03 18.20 1.60
N PHE A 179 -3.94 16.99 1.04
CA PHE A 179 -5.05 16.39 0.31
C PHE A 179 -6.20 16.08 1.26
N ALA A 180 -7.42 16.33 0.80
CA ALA A 180 -8.63 15.90 1.46
C ALA A 180 -9.72 15.70 0.41
N LEU A 181 -10.58 14.70 0.63
CA LEU A 181 -11.80 14.55 -0.17
C LEU A 181 -12.72 15.75 0.09
N PRO A 182 -13.20 16.45 -0.95
CA PRO A 182 -14.17 17.54 -0.83
C PRO A 182 -15.44 17.09 -0.10
N ASP A 183 -16.01 17.98 0.71
CA ASP A 183 -17.32 17.76 1.34
C ASP A 183 -18.43 18.03 0.31
N ASP A 184 -18.62 17.04 -0.57
CA ASP A 184 -19.54 17.07 -1.71
C ASP A 184 -20.14 15.66 -1.89
N ASP A 185 -21.39 15.59 -2.33
CA ASP A 185 -22.15 14.36 -2.49
C ASP A 185 -21.48 13.34 -3.41
N ALA A 186 -20.68 13.79 -4.38
CA ALA A 186 -19.92 12.93 -5.30
C ALA A 186 -18.79 12.13 -4.63
N PHE A 187 -18.56 12.33 -3.33
CA PHE A 187 -17.56 11.61 -2.55
C PHE A 187 -18.13 10.93 -1.29
N THR A 188 -19.44 11.03 -1.04
CA THR A 188 -20.06 10.56 0.20
C THR A 188 -19.90 9.06 0.40
N ARG A 189 -20.12 8.28 -0.65
CA ARG A 189 -20.11 6.81 -0.56
C ARG A 189 -18.69 6.25 -0.46
N VAL A 190 -17.75 6.81 -1.22
CA VAL A 190 -16.34 6.43 -1.16
C VAL A 190 -15.68 6.88 0.14
N ARG A 191 -16.11 8.02 0.71
CA ARG A 191 -15.68 8.44 2.05
C ARG A 191 -16.12 7.43 3.10
N ARG A 192 -17.40 7.05 3.13
CA ARG A 192 -17.91 6.03 4.05
C ARG A 192 -17.15 4.71 3.90
N TRP A 193 -16.88 4.31 2.65
CA TRP A 193 -16.12 3.10 2.36
C TRP A 193 -14.69 3.16 2.89
N ARG A 194 -13.97 4.23 2.56
CA ARG A 194 -12.61 4.47 3.02
C ARG A 194 -12.56 4.48 4.53
N ASP A 195 -13.45 5.20 5.20
CA ASP A 195 -13.45 5.32 6.65
C ASP A 195 -13.72 3.96 7.33
N ALA A 196 -14.61 3.12 6.76
CA ALA A 196 -14.82 1.75 7.23
C ALA A 196 -13.58 0.85 7.01
N CYS A 197 -12.92 0.95 5.86
CA CYS A 197 -11.67 0.25 5.56
C CYS A 197 -10.55 0.63 6.54
N MET A 198 -10.41 1.92 6.83
CA MET A 198 -9.37 2.46 7.71
C MET A 198 -9.61 2.14 9.20
N ALA A 199 -10.82 1.71 9.55
CA ALA A 199 -11.19 1.29 10.90
C ALA A 199 -11.10 -0.24 11.12
N GLU A 200 -10.73 -1.02 10.11
CA GLU A 200 -10.64 -2.47 10.20
C GLU A 200 -9.38 -2.90 11.00
N PRO A 201 -9.54 -3.59 12.16
CA PRO A 201 -8.39 -4.00 12.98
C PRO A 201 -7.44 -4.96 12.26
N ALA A 202 -7.93 -5.74 11.30
CA ALA A 202 -7.08 -6.59 10.48
C ALA A 202 -6.09 -5.80 9.59
N ALA A 203 -6.19 -4.47 9.52
CA ALA A 203 -5.29 -3.59 8.77
C ALA A 203 -4.31 -2.76 9.66
N ASP A 204 -4.20 -3.04 10.95
CA ASP A 204 -3.38 -2.27 11.92
C ASP A 204 -1.85 -2.52 11.82
N GLN A 205 -1.34 -3.07 10.71
CA GLN A 205 0.09 -3.38 10.57
C GLN A 205 1.00 -2.15 10.48
N VAL A 206 0.46 -1.00 10.09
CA VAL A 206 1.19 0.26 9.91
C VAL A 206 0.41 1.42 10.53
N CYS A 207 1.11 2.51 10.85
CA CYS A 207 0.48 3.74 11.32
C CYS A 207 0.88 4.96 10.47
N GLU A 208 0.13 6.05 10.61
CA GLU A 208 0.37 7.30 9.88
C GLU A 208 1.81 7.80 10.04
N GLU A 209 2.31 7.84 11.28
CA GLU A 209 3.67 8.32 11.58
C GLU A 209 4.75 7.50 10.85
N GLU A 210 4.59 6.18 10.84
CA GLU A 210 5.50 5.29 10.13
C GLU A 210 5.47 5.55 8.62
N ILE A 211 4.27 5.60 8.02
CA ILE A 211 4.12 5.85 6.58
C ILE A 211 4.70 7.20 6.20
N VAL A 212 4.34 8.27 6.92
CA VAL A 212 4.84 9.62 6.62
C VAL A 212 6.36 9.64 6.68
N LYS A 213 6.96 9.11 7.75
CA LYS A 213 8.43 9.11 7.91
C LYS A 213 9.15 8.28 6.87
N LEU A 214 8.69 7.07 6.58
CA LEU A 214 9.39 6.18 5.64
C LEU A 214 9.21 6.62 4.18
N TYR A 215 8.07 7.22 3.82
CA TYR A 215 7.80 7.73 2.47
C TYR A 215 8.29 9.16 2.24
N TYR A 216 9.09 9.76 3.14
CA TYR A 216 9.58 11.14 2.93
C TYR A 216 10.34 11.33 1.61
N ASP A 217 11.22 10.40 1.23
CA ASP A 217 11.97 10.51 -0.02
C ASP A 217 11.05 10.42 -1.26
N TYR A 218 9.91 9.72 -1.18
CA TYR A 218 8.89 9.76 -2.24
C TYR A 218 8.33 11.17 -2.40
N ALA A 219 8.12 11.90 -1.31
CA ALA A 219 7.67 13.29 -1.35
C ALA A 219 8.67 14.23 -2.03
N LEU A 220 9.92 13.79 -2.22
CA LEU A 220 10.99 14.50 -2.93
C LEU A 220 11.30 13.89 -4.31
N GLY A 221 10.39 13.06 -4.84
CA GLY A 221 10.52 12.44 -6.17
C GLY A 221 11.42 11.21 -6.23
N ALA A 222 11.93 10.71 -5.10
CA ALA A 222 12.80 9.55 -5.02
C ALA A 222 12.05 8.32 -4.46
N GLY A 223 11.51 7.51 -5.38
CA GLY A 223 10.82 6.27 -5.04
C GLY A 223 11.76 5.07 -4.86
N ASN A 224 11.24 3.98 -4.31
CA ASN A 224 11.90 2.67 -4.29
C ASN A 224 13.33 2.67 -3.71
N GLY A 225 13.55 3.37 -2.59
CA GLY A 225 14.84 3.43 -1.92
C GLY A 225 15.92 4.26 -2.63
N ALA A 226 15.57 4.94 -3.73
CA ALA A 226 16.45 5.88 -4.39
C ALA A 226 16.83 7.03 -3.44
N LEU A 227 18.05 7.55 -3.60
CA LEU A 227 18.53 8.68 -2.81
C LEU A 227 18.12 10.00 -3.47
N VAL A 228 17.56 10.90 -2.66
CA VAL A 228 17.40 12.31 -3.00
C VAL A 228 18.77 12.96 -3.16
N ALA A 229 18.92 13.90 -4.09
CA ALA A 229 20.18 14.60 -4.33
C ALA A 229 20.72 15.23 -3.02
N GLY A 230 22.01 14.98 -2.71
CA GLY A 230 22.66 15.50 -1.50
C GLY A 230 22.47 14.66 -0.24
N ARG A 231 21.60 13.64 -0.26
CA ARG A 231 21.40 12.70 0.86
C ARG A 231 22.32 11.48 0.73
N LYS A 232 22.74 10.91 1.85
CA LYS A 232 23.52 9.65 1.91
C LYS A 232 22.68 8.46 2.34
N ARG A 233 21.54 8.69 3.00
CA ARG A 233 20.67 7.64 3.51
C ARG A 233 19.24 7.86 3.02
N SER A 234 18.56 6.77 2.66
CA SER A 234 17.14 6.83 2.35
C SER A 234 16.30 6.95 3.61
N SER A 235 15.12 7.55 3.52
CA SER A 235 14.08 7.50 4.57
C SER A 235 13.66 6.06 4.90
N PHE A 236 13.88 5.09 4.02
CA PHE A 236 13.60 3.67 4.23
C PHE A 236 14.67 2.89 5.00
N VAL A 237 15.76 3.52 5.48
CA VAL A 237 16.74 2.80 6.32
C VAL A 237 16.07 2.17 7.54
N PHE A 238 16.60 1.07 8.05
CA PHE A 238 16.01 0.41 9.23
C PHE A 238 16.49 0.98 10.56
N ASP A 239 17.70 1.54 10.58
CA ASP A 239 18.32 2.11 11.78
C ASP A 239 18.88 3.52 11.48
N PRO A 240 18.56 4.55 12.29
CA PRO A 240 17.72 4.52 13.50
C PRO A 240 16.26 4.16 13.22
N HIS A 241 15.57 3.43 14.10
CA HIS A 241 14.14 3.06 13.90
C HIS A 241 13.24 4.30 13.72
N TRP A 242 12.22 4.24 12.85
CA TRP A 242 11.37 5.40 12.50
C TRP A 242 10.73 6.09 13.72
N SER A 243 10.36 5.32 14.74
CA SER A 243 9.74 5.84 15.97
C SER A 243 10.68 6.71 16.81
N LYS A 244 11.99 6.67 16.54
CA LYS A 244 13.01 7.49 17.20
C LYS A 244 13.39 8.74 16.38
N ARG A 245 12.86 8.88 15.17
CA ARG A 245 13.16 9.99 14.26
C ARG A 245 12.22 11.17 14.51
N PRO A 246 12.62 12.41 14.22
CA PRO A 246 11.69 13.54 14.19
C PRO A 246 10.65 13.39 13.05
N TRP A 247 9.57 14.15 13.13
CA TRP A 247 8.66 14.30 12.00
C TRP A 247 9.34 15.07 10.87
N PRO A 248 9.23 14.62 9.62
CA PRO A 248 9.72 15.38 8.47
C PRO A 248 8.88 16.66 8.24
N PRO A 249 9.44 17.67 7.56
CA PRO A 249 8.68 18.86 7.21
C PRO A 249 7.51 18.51 6.28
N ARG A 250 6.36 19.18 6.49
CA ARG A 250 5.18 19.03 5.63
C ARG A 250 5.37 19.63 4.25
N ASP A 251 6.05 20.77 4.16
CA ASP A 251 6.26 21.46 2.89
C ASP A 251 7.37 20.77 2.09
N LYS A 252 6.97 19.85 1.22
CA LYS A 252 7.86 19.09 0.34
C LYS A 252 8.45 19.92 -0.81
N TYR A 253 7.91 21.11 -1.10
CA TYR A 253 8.32 21.91 -2.26
C TYR A 253 9.44 22.90 -1.91
N ASP A 254 9.44 23.43 -0.69
CA ASP A 254 10.40 24.47 -0.26
C ASP A 254 11.49 23.95 0.69
N THR A 255 11.42 22.69 1.11
CA THR A 255 12.39 22.11 2.07
C THR A 255 12.95 20.76 1.63
N SER A 256 14.27 20.60 1.80
CA SER A 256 14.97 19.33 1.65
C SER A 256 15.97 19.18 2.81
N PRO A 257 15.55 18.60 3.95
CA PRO A 257 16.36 18.45 5.15
C PRO A 257 17.48 17.44 4.94
N THR A 258 18.58 17.66 5.64
CA THR A 258 19.75 16.76 5.71
C THR A 258 19.40 15.42 6.37
N ASP A 259 20.28 14.42 6.23
CA ASP A 259 20.15 13.12 6.91
C ASP A 259 20.04 13.29 8.45
N GLU A 260 20.81 14.18 9.06
CA GLU A 260 20.81 14.44 10.50
C GLU A 260 19.48 15.04 10.97
N ALA A 261 18.95 16.03 10.25
CA ALA A 261 17.68 16.67 10.56
C ALA A 261 16.48 15.72 10.46
N LEU A 262 16.56 14.68 9.64
CA LEU A 262 15.56 13.60 9.55
C LEU A 262 15.82 12.46 10.57
N GLY A 263 16.87 12.56 11.37
CA GLY A 263 17.28 11.48 12.30
C GLY A 263 17.68 10.19 11.57
N LEU A 264 18.20 10.29 10.34
CA LEU A 264 18.66 9.16 9.55
C LEU A 264 20.11 8.82 9.85
N ALA A 265 20.94 9.77 10.29
CA ALA A 265 22.30 9.52 10.73
C ALA A 265 22.32 9.21 12.24
N SER A 266 23.20 8.28 12.64
CA SER A 266 23.51 7.95 14.04
C SER A 266 24.56 8.90 14.60
#